data_AF-A0A534QEY4-F1
#
_entry.id   AF-A0A534QEY4-F1
#
_cell.length_a   1.000
_cell.length_b   1.000
_cell.length_c   1.000
_cell.angle_alpha   90.00
_cell.angle_beta   90.00
_cell.angle_gamma   90.00
#
_symmetry.space_group_name_H-M   'P 1'
#
loop_
_entity.id
_entity.type
_entity.pdbx_description
1 polymer ?
#
loop_
_entity_poly.entity_id
_entity_poly.type
_entity_poly.pdbx_seq_one_letter_code
_entity_poly.pdbx_strand_id
1 'polypeptide(L)' 'MVGVRLRALAPVPAMDALRIAFVADTFDEAVSGGTRSAVRFVGALRSQHDVVVLATGGRDEPDRLVLPGFQLPLQAMR' A
#
# COMPACT_ATOMS: atom_id res chain seq x y z
N MET A 1 -4.14 30.07 -9.74
CA MET A 1 -4.90 28.86 -9.38
C MET A 1 -4.41 27.72 -10.28
N VAL A 2 -3.41 26.94 -9.84
CA VAL A 2 -2.77 25.91 -10.68
C VAL A 2 -3.55 24.61 -10.52
N GLY A 3 -4.43 24.32 -11.48
CA GLY A 3 -5.19 23.06 -11.52
C GLY A 3 -4.30 21.93 -12.04
N VAL A 4 -3.74 21.14 -11.13
CA VAL A 4 -3.06 19.89 -11.47
C VAL A 4 -4.10 18.89 -11.96
N ARG A 5 -4.24 18.75 -13.28
CA ARG A 5 -5.02 17.66 -13.89
C ARG A 5 -4.24 16.36 -13.70
N LEU A 6 -4.69 15.53 -12.77
CA LEU A 6 -4.28 14.13 -12.69
C LEU A 6 -4.61 13.48 -14.04
N ARG A 7 -3.58 13.13 -14.82
CA ARG A 7 -3.76 12.29 -16.00
C ARG A 7 -4.40 10.99 -15.53
N ALA A 8 -5.55 10.64 -16.08
CA ALA A 8 -6.12 9.32 -15.92
C ALA A 8 -5.07 8.29 -16.36
N LEU A 9 -4.73 7.38 -15.45
CA LEU A 9 -3.91 6.21 -15.80
C LEU A 9 -4.65 5.48 -16.92
N ALA A 10 -3.93 5.11 -17.99
CA ALA A 10 -4.51 4.33 -19.07
C ALA A 10 -5.17 3.06 -18.49
N PRO A 11 -6.32 2.62 -19.03
CA PRO A 11 -6.91 1.36 -18.61
C PRO A 11 -5.87 0.26 -18.80
N VAL A 12 -5.60 -0.51 -17.74
CA VAL A 12 -4.82 -1.73 -17.85
C VAL A 12 -5.59 -2.66 -18.81
N PRO A 13 -4.95 -3.26 -19.83
CA PRO A 13 -5.64 -4.17 -20.74
C PRO A 13 -6.36 -5.27 -19.95
N ALA A 14 -7.42 -5.85 -20.51
CA ALA A 14 -8.17 -6.94 -19.88
C ALA A 14 -7.24 -8.15 -19.66
N MET A 15 -6.67 -8.21 -18.47
CA MET A 15 -5.89 -9.33 -17.95
C MET A 15 -6.81 -10.13 -17.02
N ASP A 16 -6.61 -11.44 -16.95
CA ASP A 16 -7.23 -12.23 -15.89
C ASP A 16 -6.90 -11.61 -14.52
N ALA A 17 -7.83 -11.71 -13.58
CA ALA A 17 -7.65 -11.16 -12.24
C ALA A 17 -6.35 -11.72 -11.62
N LEU A 18 -5.40 -10.84 -11.34
CA LEU A 18 -4.13 -11.19 -10.72
C LEU A 18 -4.29 -11.28 -9.20
N ARG A 19 -3.42 -12.06 -8.57
CA ARG A 19 -3.18 -12.00 -7.12
C ARG A 19 -1.92 -11.17 -6.86
N ILE A 20 -2.08 -10.06 -6.18
CA ILE A 20 -1.05 -9.04 -5.98
C ILE A 20 -0.77 -8.89 -4.49
N ALA A 21 0.50 -9.01 -4.09
CA ALA A 21 0.97 -8.59 -2.77
C ALA A 21 1.61 -7.20 -2.89
N PHE A 22 1.00 -6.19 -2.27
CA PHE A 22 1.55 -4.84 -2.19
C PHE A 22 2.34 -4.69 -0.89
N VAL A 23 3.66 -4.57 -0.96
CA VAL A 23 4.54 -4.51 0.21
C VAL A 23 4.97 -3.07 0.48
N ALA A 24 4.76 -2.60 1.70
CA ALA A 24 5.19 -1.29 2.17
C ALA A 24 5.70 -1.34 3.62
N ASP A 25 6.50 -0.36 4.03
CA ASP A 25 6.85 -0.18 5.43
C ASP A 25 5.65 0.38 6.24
N THR A 26 4.82 1.23 5.64
CA THR A 26 3.56 1.72 6.23
C THR A 26 2.50 1.95 5.16
N PHE A 27 1.22 1.71 5.49
CA PHE A 27 0.14 1.75 4.49
C PHE A 27 -0.94 2.82 4.73
N ASP A 28 -1.14 3.30 5.95
CA ASP A 28 -2.16 4.34 6.23
C ASP A 28 -1.89 5.17 7.51
N GLU A 29 -0.85 4.87 8.27
CA GLU A 29 -0.54 5.59 9.52
C GLU A 29 0.30 6.85 9.30
N ALA A 30 1.12 6.88 8.25
CA ALA A 30 1.92 8.06 7.91
C ALA A 30 1.17 8.97 6.93
N VAL A 31 0.93 10.23 7.31
CA VAL A 31 0.35 11.25 6.41
C VAL A 31 1.42 11.81 5.46
N SER A 32 2.13 10.93 4.77
CA SER A 32 3.10 11.27 3.73
C SER A 32 2.44 11.23 2.34
N GLY A 33 3.02 11.95 1.38
CA GLY A 33 2.55 11.90 -0.02
C GLY A 33 2.65 10.50 -0.63
N GLY A 34 3.67 9.72 -0.23
CA GLY A 34 3.88 8.34 -0.69
C GLY A 34 2.77 7.41 -0.20
N THR A 35 2.47 7.44 1.10
CA THR A 35 1.42 6.61 1.70
C THR A 35 0.04 6.91 1.09
N ARG A 36 -0.30 8.20 0.91
CA ARG A 36 -1.55 8.60 0.23
C ARG A 36 -1.65 8.10 -1.21
N SER A 37 -0.52 8.07 -1.91
CA SER A 37 -0.46 7.57 -3.29
C SER A 37 -0.61 6.05 -3.32
N ALA A 38 0.00 5.34 -2.38
CA ALA A 38 -0.11 3.89 -2.24
C ALA A 38 -1.55 3.44 -1.98
N VAL A 39 -2.26 4.09 -1.04
CA VAL A 39 -3.68 3.79 -0.75
C VAL A 39 -4.55 3.96 -1.99
N ARG A 40 -4.38 5.07 -2.73
CA ARG A 40 -5.13 5.32 -3.97
C ARG A 40 -4.82 4.31 -5.05
N PHE A 41 -3.54 3.95 -5.20
CA PHE A 41 -3.09 2.99 -6.19
C PHE A 41 -3.63 1.57 -5.90
N VAL A 42 -3.53 1.10 -4.66
CA VAL A 42 -4.10 -0.19 -4.25
C VAL A 42 -5.61 -0.20 -4.41
N GLY A 43 -6.31 0.89 -4.03
CA GLY A 43 -7.74 1.02 -4.25
C GLY A 43 -8.13 0.89 -5.73
N ALA A 44 -7.33 1.45 -6.64
CA ALA A 44 -7.55 1.30 -8.08
C ALA A 44 -7.30 -0.15 -8.55
N LEU A 45 -6.24 -0.82 -8.07
CA LEU A 45 -5.96 -2.22 -8.43
C LEU A 45 -7.04 -3.19 -7.95
N ARG A 46 -7.58 -2.98 -6.74
CA ARG A 46 -8.65 -3.82 -6.16
C ARG A 46 -9.93 -3.84 -6.99
N SER A 47 -10.13 -2.87 -7.89
CA SER A 47 -11.28 -2.90 -8.82
C SER A 47 -11.22 -4.05 -9.84
N GLN A 48 -10.03 -4.62 -10.07
CA GLN A 48 -9.77 -5.60 -11.14
C GLN A 48 -8.94 -6.81 -10.67
N HIS A 49 -8.32 -6.73 -9.50
CA HIS A 49 -7.37 -7.72 -9.00
C HIS A 49 -7.62 -8.03 -7.53
N ASP A 50 -7.19 -9.22 -7.10
CA ASP A 50 -7.13 -9.61 -5.70
C ASP A 50 -5.83 -9.06 -5.11
N VAL A 51 -5.93 -8.10 -4.17
CA VAL A 51 -4.78 -7.37 -3.64
C VAL A 51 -4.72 -7.47 -2.12
N VAL A 52 -3.67 -8.11 -1.62
CA VAL A 52 -3.31 -8.12 -0.20
C VAL A 52 -2.19 -7.11 0.04
N VAL A 53 -2.33 -6.30 1.08
CA VAL A 53 -1.30 -5.38 1.53
C VAL A 53 -0.49 -6.01 2.64
N LEU A 54 0.85 -5.97 2.53
CA LEU A 54 1.78 -6.37 3.57
C LEU A 54 2.47 -5.10 4.10
N ALA A 55 2.24 -4.74 5.37
CA ALA A 55 2.78 -3.51 5.94
C ALA A 55 3.34 -3.69 7.35
N THR A 56 4.27 -2.83 7.77
CA THR A 56 4.80 -2.81 9.15
C THR A 56 4.24 -1.62 9.93
N GLY A 57 2.99 -1.76 10.40
CA GLY A 57 2.25 -0.71 11.09
C GLY A 57 0.77 -0.72 10.69
N GLY A 58 -0.10 -0.13 11.51
CA GLY A 58 -1.55 -0.19 11.32
C GLY A 58 -2.22 -1.35 12.05
N ARG A 59 -3.44 -1.65 11.63
CA ARG A 59 -4.25 -2.77 12.14
C ARG A 59 -4.42 -3.82 11.06
N ASP A 60 -4.48 -5.09 11.47
CA ASP A 60 -4.88 -6.16 10.56
C ASP A 60 -6.31 -5.94 10.04
N GLU A 61 -6.48 -6.13 8.74
CA GLU A 61 -7.77 -6.05 8.05
C GLU A 61 -7.87 -7.23 7.06
N PRO A 62 -9.06 -7.60 6.55
CA PRO A 62 -9.21 -8.76 5.68
C PRO A 62 -8.30 -8.76 4.44
N ASP A 63 -7.90 -7.59 3.96
CA ASP A 63 -7.04 -7.40 2.80
C ASP A 63 -5.69 -6.74 3.16
N ARG A 64 -5.33 -6.80 4.44
CA ARG A 64 -4.09 -6.25 5.00
C ARG A 64 -3.51 -7.14 6.09
N LEU A 65 -2.28 -7.58 5.87
CA LEU A 65 -1.48 -8.27 6.87
C LEU A 65 -0.43 -7.31 7.44
N VAL A 66 -0.49 -7.10 8.76
CA VAL A 66 0.51 -6.33 9.49
C VAL A 66 1.64 -7.27 9.92
N LEU A 67 2.81 -7.05 9.34
CA LEU A 67 4.03 -7.77 9.69
C LEU A 67 4.73 -7.05 10.86
N PRO A 68 5.47 -7.80 11.70
CA PRO A 68 6.33 -7.17 12.70
C PRO A 68 7.33 -6.26 12.00
N GLY A 69 7.38 -4.99 12.40
CA GLY A 69 8.39 -4.05 11.95
C GLY A 69 9.79 -4.45 12.41
N PHE A 70 10.81 -3.79 11.86
CA PHE A 70 12.18 -3.93 12.34
C PHE A 70 12.24 -3.62 13.84
N GLN A 71 12.51 -4.63 14.66
CA GLN A 71 12.88 -4.42 16.05
C GLN A 71 14.29 -3.81 16.08
N LEU A 72 14.41 -2.57 16.54
CA LEU A 72 15.72 -2.02 16.88
C LEU A 72 16.37 -2.94 17.92
N PRO A 73 17.64 -3.35 17.76
CA PRO A 73 18.34 -4.22 18.70
C PRO A 73 18.75 -3.44 19.96
N LEU A 74 17.77 -2.88 20.68
CA LEU A 74 18.00 -2.11 21.91
C LEU A 74 18.60 -2.97 23.04
N GLN A 75 18.53 -4.30 22.93
CA GLN A 75 19.10 -5.23 23.90
C GLN A 75 20.59 -5.58 23.65
N ALA A 76 21.15 -5.26 22.48
CA ALA A 76 22.55 -5.59 22.16
C ALA A 76 23.57 -4.58 22.70
N MET A 77 23.12 -3.49 23.33
CA MET A 77 23.97 -2.43 23.90
C MET A 77 23.92 -2.43 25.45
N ARG A 78 24.23 -3.58 26.07
CA ARG A 78 24.47 -3.68 27.51
C ARG A 78 25.88 -4.14 27.81
#